data_AF-A0A934DEF3-F1
#
_entry.id   AF-A0A934DEF3-F1
#
_cell.length_a   1.000
_cell.length_b   1.000
_cell.length_c   1.000
_cell.angle_alpha   90.00
_cell.angle_beta   90.00
_cell.angle_gamma   90.00
#
_symmetry.space_group_name_H-M   'P 1'
#
loop_
_entity.id
_entity.type
_entity.pdbx_description
1 polymer ?
#
loop_
_entity_poly.entity_id
_entity_poly.type
_entity_poly.pdbx_seq_one_letter_code
_entity_poly.pdbx_strand_id
1 'polypeptide(L)'
;MHIVEVEKLNHLFKTLQSKGYTTIGPKVRDGAIGLDALQSAADLPQHYTDEQAPGSYTLHKNGHKAFFNFVVGPQSWKKFLYEPRTRLFSARKNGKSFEVIPDKNGEGKRYAFIGVRPCELQAIAIHDKVFHTGEYVDDRYQKIRDNIFLVAINCTNPGGNCFCVSVKSGPAATQGYDLVLTEVATDEKHHFLIESGSPAGEEILRDMPHRDATQDEIDCAKRMLDSAAKNMGKSLDVSNIGQKLNDNFEHAHWDDVAKRCLSCTNCTMVCPTCFCSTVEDVTDLTGEHAERWRRWDSCFTSDFTKIAGGNTRMSTRTRYRQWLMHKFAHWQEQFGTLGCVGCGRCITWCPAGIDITREAARITDTGVPITTLEG
;
A
#
# COMPACT_ATOMS: atom_id res chain seq x y z
N MET A 1 -13.45 17.09 16.41
CA MET A 1 -13.48 15.62 16.43
C MET A 1 -14.83 15.18 16.93
N HIS A 2 -15.40 14.15 16.32
CA HIS A 2 -16.78 13.72 16.58
C HIS A 2 -16.84 12.21 16.80
N ILE A 3 -17.90 11.75 17.46
CA ILE A 3 -18.23 10.34 17.58
C ILE A 3 -19.33 9.98 16.60
N VAL A 4 -19.10 8.88 15.88
CA VAL A 4 -20.08 8.18 15.06
C VAL A 4 -20.27 6.79 15.67
N GLU A 5 -21.49 6.53 16.15
CA GLU A 5 -21.86 5.20 16.62
C GLU A 5 -21.87 4.20 15.46
N VAL A 6 -21.53 2.94 15.72
CA VAL A 6 -21.37 1.90 14.68
C VAL A 6 -22.63 1.71 13.83
N GLU A 7 -23.81 1.80 14.44
CA GLU A 7 -25.09 1.67 13.74
C GLU A 7 -25.29 2.79 12.70
N LYS A 8 -24.56 3.91 12.84
CA LYS A 8 -24.60 5.06 11.94
C LYS A 8 -23.53 5.00 10.85
N LEU A 9 -22.59 4.06 10.89
CA LEU A 9 -21.54 3.95 9.86
C LEU A 9 -22.11 3.77 8.45
N ASN A 10 -23.27 3.11 8.30
CA ASN A 10 -23.96 2.97 7.01
C ASN A 10 -24.37 4.31 6.38
N HIS A 11 -24.49 5.39 7.15
CA HIS A 11 -24.73 6.72 6.58
C HIS A 11 -23.54 7.19 5.74
N LEU A 12 -22.30 6.90 6.14
CA LEU A 12 -21.11 7.24 5.35
C LEU A 12 -21.19 6.65 3.93
N PHE A 13 -21.49 5.35 3.84
CA PHE A 13 -21.61 4.65 2.57
C PHE A 13 -22.72 5.26 1.70
N LYS A 14 -23.91 5.47 2.28
CA LYS A 14 -25.04 6.06 1.56
C LYS A 14 -24.74 7.47 1.06
N THR A 15 -24.13 8.33 1.90
CA THR A 15 -23.77 9.70 1.52
C THR A 15 -22.77 9.70 0.38
N LEU A 16 -21.70 8.90 0.45
CA LEU A 16 -20.70 8.79 -0.61
C LEU A 16 -21.30 8.25 -1.91
N GLN A 17 -22.10 7.19 -1.84
CA GLN A 17 -22.77 6.60 -3.02
C GLN A 17 -23.77 7.58 -3.65
N SER A 18 -24.51 8.35 -2.84
CA SER A 18 -25.43 9.38 -3.35
C SER A 18 -24.72 10.50 -4.11
N LYS A 19 -23.45 10.77 -3.77
CA LYS A 19 -22.57 11.69 -4.49
C LYS A 19 -21.85 11.02 -5.68
N GLY A 20 -22.17 9.77 -6.03
CA GLY A 20 -21.65 9.08 -7.21
C GLY A 20 -20.31 8.37 -7.01
N TYR A 21 -19.85 8.20 -5.76
CA TYR A 21 -18.65 7.42 -5.49
C TYR A 21 -18.93 5.91 -5.49
N THR A 22 -18.06 5.16 -6.14
CA THR A 22 -17.95 3.71 -5.93
C THR A 22 -17.13 3.46 -4.66
N THR A 23 -17.75 2.94 -3.61
CA THR A 23 -17.08 2.61 -2.35
C THR A 23 -16.26 1.32 -2.49
N ILE A 24 -14.95 1.41 -2.24
CA ILE A 24 -14.01 0.28 -2.24
C ILE A 24 -13.38 0.18 -0.85
N GLY A 25 -13.22 -1.03 -0.34
CA GLY A 25 -12.54 -1.22 0.94
C GLY A 25 -12.25 -2.67 1.26
N PRO A 26 -11.81 -2.94 2.49
CA PRO A 26 -11.45 -4.28 2.92
C PRO A 26 -12.68 -5.18 2.95
N LYS A 27 -12.55 -6.37 2.35
CA LYS A 27 -13.58 -7.40 2.34
C LYS A 27 -12.93 -8.78 2.41
N VAL A 28 -13.54 -9.70 3.15
CA VAL A 28 -13.08 -11.10 3.19
C VAL A 28 -13.35 -11.75 1.83
N ARG A 29 -12.30 -12.27 1.20
CA ARG A 29 -12.36 -12.94 -0.09
C ARG A 29 -11.23 -13.95 -0.22
N ASP A 30 -11.54 -15.14 -0.71
CA ASP A 30 -10.55 -16.20 -1.01
C ASP A 30 -9.60 -16.50 0.17
N GLY A 31 -10.13 -16.47 1.41
CA GLY A 31 -9.37 -16.74 2.63
C GLY A 31 -8.46 -15.59 3.11
N ALA A 32 -8.57 -14.39 2.53
CA ALA A 32 -7.81 -13.21 2.94
C ALA A 32 -8.66 -11.94 2.96
N ILE A 33 -8.13 -10.87 3.52
CA ILE A 33 -8.75 -9.54 3.45
C ILE A 33 -8.22 -8.82 2.21
N GLY A 34 -9.04 -8.78 1.17
CA GLY A 34 -8.76 -8.11 -0.10
C GLY A 34 -9.44 -6.74 -0.20
N LEU A 35 -9.17 -6.01 -1.28
CA LEU A 35 -9.85 -4.76 -1.60
C LEU A 35 -10.90 -5.01 -2.68
N ASP A 36 -12.16 -4.71 -2.37
CA ASP A 36 -13.28 -4.92 -3.28
C ASP A 36 -14.38 -3.86 -3.08
N ALA A 37 -15.38 -3.86 -3.94
CA ALA A 37 -16.55 -2.99 -3.80
C ALA A 37 -17.33 -3.32 -2.52
N LEU A 38 -17.65 -2.26 -1.77
CA LEU A 38 -18.49 -2.32 -0.57
C LEU A 38 -19.83 -1.68 -0.89
N GLN A 39 -20.93 -2.35 -0.61
CA GLN A 39 -22.27 -1.76 -0.70
C GLN A 39 -22.66 -1.10 0.62
N SER A 40 -22.17 -1.62 1.75
CA SER A 40 -22.51 -1.14 3.09
C SER A 40 -21.42 -1.49 4.11
N ALA A 41 -21.57 -1.03 5.36
CA ALA A 41 -20.73 -1.43 6.48
C ALA A 41 -20.77 -2.95 6.75
N ALA A 42 -21.83 -3.65 6.35
CA ALA A 42 -21.94 -5.11 6.51
C ALA A 42 -20.98 -5.89 5.60
N ASP A 43 -20.39 -5.25 4.57
CA ASP A 43 -19.37 -5.86 3.73
C ASP A 43 -17.96 -5.82 4.34
N LEU A 44 -17.76 -4.99 5.37
CA LEU A 44 -16.48 -4.89 6.08
C LEU A 44 -16.20 -6.19 6.86
N PRO A 45 -14.92 -6.54 7.11
CA PRO A 45 -14.53 -7.82 7.68
C PRO A 45 -14.73 -7.87 9.21
N GLN A 46 -15.92 -7.54 9.68
CA GLN A 46 -16.30 -7.69 11.09
C GLN A 46 -16.20 -9.17 11.51
N HIS A 47 -15.77 -9.45 12.74
CA HIS A 47 -15.55 -10.79 13.28
C HIS A 47 -14.35 -11.55 12.74
N TYR A 48 -13.52 -10.87 11.94
CA TYR A 48 -12.28 -11.41 11.44
C TYR A 48 -11.08 -10.68 12.02
N THR A 49 -10.02 -11.46 12.27
CA THR A 49 -8.68 -10.96 12.57
C THR A 49 -7.68 -11.73 11.73
N ASP A 50 -6.49 -11.20 11.53
CA ASP A 50 -5.42 -11.90 10.84
C ASP A 50 -4.18 -12.08 11.72
N GLU A 51 -3.45 -13.14 11.44
CA GLU A 51 -2.12 -13.39 11.97
C GLU A 51 -1.14 -13.38 10.80
N GLN A 52 -0.07 -12.60 10.93
CA GLN A 52 0.95 -12.44 9.90
C GLN A 52 2.35 -12.66 10.48
N ALA A 53 3.08 -13.60 9.90
CA ALA A 53 4.50 -13.85 10.17
C ALA A 53 5.26 -13.97 8.84
N PRO A 54 6.61 -14.01 8.82
CA PRO A 54 7.36 -14.11 7.57
C PRO A 54 6.91 -15.33 6.75
N GLY A 55 6.45 -15.08 5.52
CA GLY A 55 5.95 -16.11 4.60
C GLY A 55 4.64 -16.80 4.99
N SER A 56 3.89 -16.27 5.96
CA SER A 56 2.61 -16.86 6.37
C SER A 56 1.54 -15.80 6.67
N TYR A 57 0.31 -16.15 6.33
CA TYR A 57 -0.89 -15.36 6.58
C TYR A 57 -2.02 -16.31 6.96
N THR A 58 -2.68 -16.05 8.08
CA THR A 58 -3.85 -16.80 8.52
C THR A 58 -4.98 -15.84 8.86
N LEU A 59 -6.17 -16.12 8.32
CA LEU A 59 -7.38 -15.39 8.63
C LEU A 59 -8.20 -16.19 9.66
N HIS A 60 -8.53 -15.56 10.78
CA HIS A 60 -9.31 -16.16 11.86
C HIS A 60 -10.70 -15.52 11.92
N LYS A 61 -11.73 -16.36 12.04
CA LYS A 61 -13.08 -15.92 12.37
C LYS A 61 -13.33 -16.18 13.85
N ASN A 62 -13.17 -15.14 14.67
CA ASN A 62 -13.16 -15.26 16.14
C ASN A 62 -14.26 -14.43 16.83
N GLY A 63 -15.17 -13.82 16.07
CA GLY A 63 -16.30 -13.08 16.64
C GLY A 63 -15.96 -11.67 17.12
N HIS A 64 -14.71 -11.21 16.95
CA HIS A 64 -14.27 -9.88 17.36
C HIS A 64 -15.20 -8.77 16.80
N LYS A 65 -15.62 -7.81 17.63
CA LYS A 65 -16.64 -6.82 17.23
C LYS A 65 -16.13 -5.79 16.22
N ALA A 66 -14.84 -5.48 16.24
CA ALA A 66 -14.26 -4.45 15.38
C ALA A 66 -14.31 -4.82 13.89
N PHE A 67 -14.51 -3.81 13.04
CA PHE A 67 -14.46 -3.88 11.58
C PHE A 67 -13.02 -3.86 11.06
N PHE A 68 -12.09 -3.23 11.77
CA PHE A 68 -10.72 -2.99 11.33
C PHE A 68 -9.67 -3.62 12.26
N ASN A 69 -9.98 -4.75 12.91
CA ASN A 69 -9.02 -5.50 13.73
C ASN A 69 -8.19 -6.48 12.90
N PHE A 70 -7.56 -5.96 11.85
CA PHE A 70 -6.69 -6.73 10.96
C PHE A 70 -5.62 -5.81 10.36
N VAL A 71 -4.52 -6.41 9.93
CA VAL A 71 -3.36 -5.72 9.35
C VAL A 71 -3.60 -5.51 7.85
N VAL A 72 -2.67 -4.89 7.12
CA VAL A 72 -2.82 -4.78 5.67
C VAL A 72 -2.79 -6.14 4.95
N GLY A 73 -3.73 -6.37 4.04
CA GLY A 73 -3.83 -7.59 3.23
C GLY A 73 -2.84 -7.66 2.05
N PRO A 74 -2.94 -8.68 1.17
CA PRO A 74 -2.03 -8.87 0.03
C PRO A 74 -2.14 -7.78 -1.05
N GLN A 75 -3.30 -7.14 -1.15
CA GLN A 75 -3.56 -6.07 -2.12
C GLN A 75 -3.31 -4.70 -1.48
N SER A 76 -2.97 -3.72 -2.32
CA SER A 76 -2.85 -2.32 -1.94
C SER A 76 -3.66 -1.42 -2.86
N TRP A 77 -3.95 -0.20 -2.42
CA TRP A 77 -4.72 0.80 -3.18
C TRP A 77 -4.08 1.16 -4.52
N LYS A 78 -2.77 0.89 -4.70
CA LYS A 78 -2.07 0.94 -5.99
C LYS A 78 -2.86 0.24 -7.10
N LYS A 79 -3.56 -0.86 -6.82
CA LYS A 79 -4.37 -1.60 -7.82
C LYS A 79 -5.43 -0.74 -8.51
N PHE A 80 -5.93 0.29 -7.85
CA PHE A 80 -6.97 1.19 -8.37
C PHE A 80 -6.38 2.49 -8.93
N LEU A 81 -5.32 3.00 -8.31
CA LEU A 81 -4.62 4.22 -8.74
C LEU A 81 -3.72 4.01 -9.96
N TYR A 82 -3.11 2.83 -10.05
CA TYR A 82 -2.15 2.44 -11.06
C TYR A 82 -2.44 1.00 -11.48
N GLU A 83 -3.45 0.79 -12.34
CA GLU A 83 -4.00 -0.55 -12.53
C GLU A 83 -2.97 -1.58 -13.04
N PRO A 84 -3.06 -2.86 -12.62
CA PRO A 84 -2.09 -3.90 -12.98
C PRO A 84 -1.90 -4.10 -14.48
N ARG A 85 -2.93 -3.81 -15.27
CA ARG A 85 -2.91 -3.84 -16.72
C ARG A 85 -3.81 -2.75 -17.27
N THR A 86 -3.26 -1.89 -18.12
CA THR A 86 -3.91 -0.70 -18.67
C THR A 86 -3.63 -0.60 -20.16
N ARG A 87 -4.66 -0.44 -21.00
CA ARG A 87 -4.46 -0.15 -22.42
C ARG A 87 -4.07 1.33 -22.56
N LEU A 88 -3.00 1.62 -23.28
CA LEU A 88 -2.55 2.99 -23.53
C LEU A 88 -3.22 3.56 -24.77
N PHE A 89 -3.22 2.79 -25.86
CA PHE A 89 -3.95 3.11 -27.08
C PHE A 89 -4.22 1.83 -27.88
N SER A 90 -5.12 1.94 -28.84
CA SER A 90 -5.25 0.96 -29.92
C SER A 90 -4.94 1.63 -31.26
N ALA A 91 -4.50 0.86 -32.23
CA ALA A 91 -4.28 1.31 -33.59
C ALA A 91 -5.06 0.41 -34.55
N ARG A 92 -5.75 1.04 -35.50
CA ARG A 92 -6.48 0.34 -36.55
C ARG A 92 -5.90 0.68 -37.91
N LYS A 93 -5.62 -0.34 -38.72
CA LYS A 93 -5.17 -0.14 -40.10
C LYS A 93 -6.29 0.45 -40.95
N ASN A 94 -5.96 1.46 -41.74
CA ASN A 94 -6.85 2.08 -42.72
C ASN A 94 -6.12 2.15 -44.07
N GLY A 95 -6.22 1.06 -44.87
CA GLY A 95 -5.48 0.92 -46.12
C GLY A 95 -3.97 0.90 -45.90
N LYS A 96 -3.28 1.97 -46.33
CA LYS A 96 -1.82 2.15 -46.16
C LYS A 96 -1.44 2.97 -44.92
N SER A 97 -2.41 3.54 -44.19
CA SER A 97 -2.19 4.28 -42.95
C SER A 97 -2.75 3.51 -41.75
N PHE A 98 -2.57 4.07 -40.56
CA PHE A 98 -3.23 3.62 -39.34
C PHE A 98 -3.84 4.80 -38.59
N GLU A 99 -4.94 4.56 -37.92
CA GLU A 99 -5.60 5.47 -36.99
C GLU A 99 -5.22 5.05 -35.57
N VAL A 100 -4.72 6.00 -34.76
CA VAL A 100 -4.46 5.79 -33.33
C VAL A 100 -5.68 6.24 -32.55
N ILE A 101 -6.26 5.31 -31.80
CA ILE A 101 -7.45 5.51 -30.98
C ILE A 101 -6.99 5.53 -29.52
N PRO A 102 -7.04 6.70 -28.84
CA PRO A 102 -6.70 6.82 -27.43
C PRO A 102 -7.60 5.93 -26.56
N ASP A 103 -7.05 5.38 -25.48
CA ASP A 103 -7.86 4.63 -24.54
C ASP A 103 -8.66 5.58 -23.62
N LYS A 104 -9.98 5.39 -23.58
CA LYS A 104 -10.88 6.14 -22.68
C LYS A 104 -11.28 5.36 -21.43
N ASN A 105 -10.73 4.16 -21.20
CA ASN A 105 -11.12 3.39 -20.01
C ASN A 105 -10.71 4.14 -18.75
N GLY A 106 -11.56 4.18 -17.73
CA GLY A 106 -11.26 4.86 -16.47
C GLY A 106 -11.62 6.34 -16.43
N GLU A 107 -12.04 6.95 -17.54
CA GLU A 107 -12.60 8.29 -17.53
C GLU A 107 -13.91 8.31 -16.72
N GLY A 108 -14.05 9.31 -15.82
CA GLY A 108 -15.25 9.55 -15.03
C GLY A 108 -15.47 8.63 -13.82
N LYS A 109 -14.55 7.70 -13.51
CA LYS A 109 -14.68 6.87 -12.30
C LYS A 109 -14.38 7.67 -11.05
N ARG A 110 -15.32 7.71 -10.11
CA ARG A 110 -15.12 8.27 -8.77
C ARG A 110 -15.09 7.16 -7.75
N TYR A 111 -14.04 7.11 -6.93
CA TYR A 111 -13.88 6.10 -5.90
C TYR A 111 -13.91 6.72 -4.51
N ALA A 112 -14.53 6.04 -3.56
CA ALA A 112 -14.32 6.32 -2.15
C ALA A 112 -13.59 5.13 -1.52
N PHE A 113 -12.35 5.33 -1.11
CA PHE A 113 -11.53 4.29 -0.48
C PHE A 113 -11.78 4.30 1.03
N ILE A 114 -12.35 3.21 1.53
CA ILE A 114 -12.75 3.03 2.92
C ILE A 114 -11.73 2.17 3.65
N GLY A 115 -11.19 2.68 4.74
CA GLY A 115 -10.26 1.93 5.58
C GLY A 115 -8.81 1.98 5.10
N VAL A 116 -8.39 3.10 4.49
CA VAL A 116 -7.00 3.29 4.07
C VAL A 116 -6.11 3.42 5.30
N ARG A 117 -5.12 2.54 5.47
CA ARG A 117 -4.19 2.63 6.60
C ARG A 117 -3.21 3.79 6.43
N PRO A 118 -2.67 4.39 7.51
CA PRO A 118 -1.73 5.51 7.40
C PRO A 118 -0.48 5.19 6.58
N CYS A 119 0.05 3.96 6.70
CA CYS A 119 1.17 3.51 5.89
C CYS A 119 0.82 3.43 4.40
N GLU A 120 -0.45 3.23 4.06
CA GLU A 120 -0.94 3.26 2.68
C GLU A 120 -1.21 4.67 2.18
N LEU A 121 -1.68 5.59 3.03
CA LEU A 121 -1.73 7.02 2.68
C LEU A 121 -0.34 7.53 2.30
N GLN A 122 0.68 7.17 3.09
CA GLN A 122 2.06 7.49 2.77
C GLN A 122 2.53 6.83 1.47
N ALA A 123 2.03 5.64 1.15
CA ALA A 123 2.35 4.98 -0.12
C ALA A 123 1.71 5.69 -1.32
N ILE A 124 0.48 6.19 -1.17
CA ILE A 124 -0.18 7.04 -2.19
C ILE A 124 0.62 8.33 -2.38
N ALA A 125 1.02 9.01 -1.30
CA ALA A 125 1.86 10.21 -1.39
C ALA A 125 3.21 9.94 -2.07
N ILE A 126 3.78 8.74 -1.89
CA ILE A 126 4.98 8.28 -2.59
C ILE A 126 4.73 8.09 -4.09
N HIS A 127 3.57 7.57 -4.50
CA HIS A 127 3.20 7.47 -5.91
C HIS A 127 2.87 8.82 -6.54
N ASP A 128 2.25 9.73 -5.79
CA ASP A 128 2.00 11.10 -6.24
C ASP A 128 3.33 11.78 -6.68
N LYS A 129 4.45 11.50 -5.98
CA LYS A 129 5.78 12.00 -6.38
C LYS A 129 6.27 11.47 -7.74
N VAL A 130 5.86 10.27 -8.14
CA VAL A 130 6.27 9.63 -9.40
C VAL A 130 5.36 10.04 -10.54
N PHE A 131 4.05 10.06 -10.28
CA PHE A 131 3.04 10.10 -11.32
C PHE A 131 2.30 11.43 -11.43
N HIS A 132 2.43 12.32 -10.43
CA HIS A 132 1.61 13.52 -10.34
C HIS A 132 2.41 14.82 -10.15
N THR A 133 3.59 14.79 -9.52
CA THR A 133 4.36 16.02 -9.23
C THR A 133 5.67 16.16 -10.01
N GLY A 134 6.01 15.20 -10.87
CA GLY A 134 7.25 15.22 -11.66
C GLY A 134 7.18 16.13 -12.89
N GLU A 135 8.26 16.14 -13.69
CA GLU A 135 8.29 16.81 -15.00
C GLU A 135 7.21 16.27 -15.96
N TYR A 136 6.91 14.97 -15.82
CA TYR A 136 5.86 14.29 -16.56
C TYR A 136 4.80 13.80 -15.60
N VAL A 137 3.55 14.15 -15.90
CA VAL A 137 2.37 13.68 -15.17
C VAL A 137 1.76 12.51 -15.95
N ASP A 138 1.41 11.43 -15.23
CA ASP A 138 0.61 10.36 -15.81
C ASP A 138 -0.86 10.79 -15.78
N ASP A 139 -1.39 11.17 -16.94
CA ASP A 139 -2.76 11.67 -17.10
C ASP A 139 -3.82 10.74 -16.50
N ARG A 140 -3.61 9.42 -16.59
CA ARG A 140 -4.56 8.45 -16.07
C ARG A 140 -4.51 8.41 -14.55
N TYR A 141 -3.31 8.32 -13.98
CA TYR A 141 -3.11 8.35 -12.54
C TYR A 141 -3.69 9.64 -11.96
N GLN A 142 -3.38 10.80 -12.54
CA GLN A 142 -3.91 12.09 -12.11
C GLN A 142 -5.44 12.11 -12.13
N LYS A 143 -6.07 11.75 -13.26
CA LYS A 143 -7.54 11.71 -13.37
C LYS A 143 -8.19 10.82 -12.32
N ILE A 144 -7.60 9.66 -12.01
CA ILE A 144 -8.12 8.77 -10.96
C ILE A 144 -7.89 9.41 -9.58
N ARG A 145 -6.68 9.92 -9.33
CA ARG A 145 -6.26 10.54 -8.07
C ARG A 145 -7.11 11.75 -7.68
N ASP A 146 -7.52 12.56 -8.65
CA ASP A 146 -8.38 13.74 -8.50
C ASP A 146 -9.85 13.36 -8.19
N ASN A 147 -10.24 12.13 -8.52
CA ASN A 147 -11.60 11.60 -8.34
C ASN A 147 -11.73 10.59 -7.18
N ILE A 148 -10.73 10.54 -6.29
CA ILE A 148 -10.77 9.69 -5.10
C ILE A 148 -11.12 10.51 -3.86
N PHE A 149 -12.04 9.95 -3.06
CA PHE A 149 -12.28 10.34 -1.67
C PHE A 149 -11.64 9.32 -0.72
N LEU A 150 -10.80 9.78 0.21
CA LEU A 150 -10.00 8.93 1.09
C LEU A 150 -10.56 8.94 2.51
N VAL A 151 -11.11 7.80 2.93
CA VAL A 151 -11.49 7.53 4.32
C VAL A 151 -10.43 6.66 4.97
N ALA A 152 -9.55 7.30 5.72
CA ALA A 152 -8.49 6.66 6.46
C ALA A 152 -8.99 6.02 7.75
N ILE A 153 -8.31 4.96 8.19
CA ILE A 153 -8.52 4.34 9.50
C ILE A 153 -7.18 4.20 10.20
N ASN A 154 -7.03 4.87 11.34
CA ASN A 154 -5.84 4.75 12.16
C ASN A 154 -5.62 3.28 12.57
N CYS A 155 -4.36 2.87 12.68
CA CYS A 155 -4.02 1.48 12.99
C CYS A 155 -3.88 1.31 14.51
N THR A 156 -4.86 0.66 15.14
CA THR A 156 -4.82 0.38 16.59
C THR A 156 -4.28 -1.02 16.91
N ASN A 157 -4.12 -1.88 15.90
CA ASN A 157 -3.57 -3.23 16.04
C ASN A 157 -2.56 -3.52 14.91
N PRO A 158 -1.26 -3.21 15.09
CA PRO A 158 -0.23 -3.50 14.10
C PRO A 158 0.11 -5.00 14.06
N GLY A 159 0.55 -5.48 12.90
CA GLY A 159 0.97 -6.88 12.74
C GLY A 159 2.39 -7.17 13.20
N GLY A 160 2.70 -8.45 13.38
CA GLY A 160 4.03 -8.94 13.75
C GLY A 160 5.16 -8.57 12.79
N ASN A 161 4.84 -8.23 11.53
CA ASN A 161 5.81 -7.80 10.51
C ASN A 161 5.85 -6.27 10.31
N CYS A 162 5.05 -5.50 11.04
CA CYS A 162 4.96 -4.05 10.86
C CYS A 162 6.13 -3.32 11.56
N PHE A 163 6.64 -2.29 10.89
CA PHE A 163 7.66 -1.36 11.41
C PHE A 163 7.41 0.07 10.91
N CYS A 164 6.14 0.44 10.68
CA CYS A 164 5.78 1.74 10.10
C CYS A 164 6.19 2.93 10.96
N VAL A 165 6.37 2.74 12.28
CA VAL A 165 6.97 3.72 13.21
C VAL A 165 8.42 4.03 12.82
N SER A 166 9.24 3.02 12.54
CA SER A 166 10.65 3.20 12.17
C SER A 166 10.82 4.09 10.94
N VAL A 167 9.89 4.02 9.99
CA VAL A 167 9.90 4.82 8.75
C VAL A 167 8.93 6.01 8.79
N LYS A 168 8.36 6.34 9.96
CA LYS A 168 7.47 7.50 10.19
C LYS A 168 6.25 7.56 9.27
N SER A 169 5.57 6.43 9.07
CA SER A 169 4.41 6.31 8.17
C SER A 169 3.11 5.85 8.86
N GLY A 170 3.11 5.78 10.19
CA GLY A 170 1.99 5.35 11.01
C GLY A 170 2.41 5.18 12.47
N PRO A 171 1.52 4.73 13.36
CA PRO A 171 0.20 4.13 13.09
C PRO A 171 -0.97 5.13 13.01
N ALA A 172 -0.74 6.42 13.23
CA ALA A 172 -1.73 7.49 13.07
C ALA A 172 -1.56 8.20 11.71
N ALA A 173 -2.66 8.54 11.05
CA ALA A 173 -2.65 9.38 9.86
C ALA A 173 -2.45 10.85 10.27
N THR A 174 -1.54 11.54 9.58
CA THR A 174 -1.27 12.97 9.83
C THR A 174 -1.81 13.86 8.72
N GLN A 175 -1.90 13.34 7.49
CA GLN A 175 -2.35 14.10 6.32
C GLN A 175 -2.75 13.15 5.17
N GLY A 176 -3.28 13.74 4.09
CA GLY A 176 -3.55 13.02 2.83
C GLY A 176 -4.84 12.22 2.83
N TYR A 177 -5.82 12.61 3.64
CA TYR A 177 -7.14 11.98 3.73
C TYR A 177 -8.25 13.04 3.76
N ASP A 178 -9.47 12.65 3.40
CA ASP A 178 -10.66 13.49 3.55
C ASP A 178 -11.31 13.28 4.91
N LEU A 179 -11.39 12.02 5.37
CA LEU A 179 -11.83 11.64 6.70
C LEU A 179 -10.80 10.68 7.31
N VAL A 180 -10.54 10.80 8.60
CA VAL A 180 -9.81 9.80 9.38
C VAL A 180 -10.68 9.29 10.52
N LEU A 181 -10.70 7.97 10.68
CA LEU A 181 -11.42 7.29 11.73
C LEU A 181 -10.42 6.65 12.70
N THR A 182 -10.79 6.55 13.97
CA THR A 182 -10.19 5.62 14.93
C THR A 182 -11.30 4.77 15.51
N GLU A 183 -11.25 3.46 15.23
CA GLU A 183 -12.23 2.52 15.75
C GLU A 183 -11.90 2.17 17.20
N VAL A 184 -12.86 2.41 18.09
CA VAL A 184 -12.82 1.99 19.48
C VAL A 184 -13.84 0.87 19.64
N ALA A 185 -13.35 -0.35 19.79
CA ALA A 185 -14.17 -1.55 19.96
C ALA A 185 -13.74 -2.30 21.22
N THR A 186 -14.46 -2.06 22.32
CA THR A 186 -14.32 -2.75 23.59
C THR A 186 -15.57 -3.58 23.87
N ASP A 187 -15.58 -4.33 24.97
CA ASP A 187 -16.78 -5.09 25.36
C ASP A 187 -18.00 -4.19 25.63
N GLU A 188 -17.74 -2.99 26.14
CA GLU A 188 -18.76 -2.01 26.55
C GLU A 188 -19.12 -0.98 25.47
N LYS A 189 -18.18 -0.61 24.59
CA LYS A 189 -18.34 0.48 23.63
C LYS A 189 -17.84 0.08 22.25
N HIS A 190 -18.62 0.41 21.22
CA HIS A 190 -18.18 0.25 19.83
C HIS A 190 -18.58 1.47 19.01
N HIS A 191 -17.61 2.35 18.73
CA HIS A 191 -17.82 3.60 18.01
C HIS A 191 -16.57 4.02 17.23
N PHE A 192 -16.71 5.05 16.41
CA PHE A 192 -15.62 5.67 15.69
C PHE A 192 -15.42 7.12 16.16
N LEU A 193 -14.18 7.45 16.53
CA LEU A 193 -13.73 8.84 16.57
C LEU A 193 -13.39 9.27 15.15
N ILE A 194 -14.05 10.31 14.65
CA ILE A 194 -13.89 10.81 13.28
C ILE A 194 -13.42 12.27 13.26
N GLU A 195 -12.54 12.57 12.30
CA GLU A 195 -12.03 13.89 12.00
C GLU A 195 -11.98 14.10 10.48
N SER A 196 -12.27 15.33 10.04
CA SER A 196 -12.13 15.75 8.65
C SER A 196 -10.73 16.31 8.37
N GLY A 197 -10.09 15.82 7.32
CA GLY A 197 -8.81 16.32 6.81
C GLY A 197 -8.92 17.21 5.57
N SER A 198 -10.14 17.39 5.03
CA SER A 198 -10.40 18.21 3.85
C SER A 198 -11.79 18.87 3.90
N PRO A 199 -12.03 19.92 3.08
CA PRO A 199 -13.36 20.52 2.95
C PRO A 199 -14.43 19.51 2.46
N ALA A 200 -14.08 18.58 1.57
CA ALA A 200 -14.98 17.53 1.13
C ALA A 200 -15.31 16.56 2.28
N GLY A 201 -14.33 16.24 3.12
CA GLY A 201 -14.53 15.49 4.35
C GLY A 201 -15.51 16.15 5.31
N GLU A 202 -15.36 17.46 5.52
CA GLU A 202 -16.26 18.24 6.38
C GLU A 202 -17.70 18.31 5.84
N GLU A 203 -17.87 18.36 4.51
CA GLU A 203 -19.19 18.23 3.88
C GLU A 203 -19.84 16.87 4.18
N ILE A 204 -19.11 15.77 3.95
CA ILE A 204 -19.62 14.42 4.23
C ILE A 204 -19.94 14.24 5.71
N LEU A 205 -19.07 14.73 6.60
CA LEU A 205 -19.24 14.59 8.04
C LEU A 205 -20.48 15.32 8.55
N ARG A 206 -20.78 16.52 8.02
CA ARG A 206 -22.02 17.26 8.33
C ARG A 206 -23.29 16.50 7.95
N ASP A 207 -23.25 15.71 6.88
CA ASP A 207 -24.37 14.89 6.41
C ASP A 207 -24.53 13.57 7.20
N MET A 208 -23.63 13.27 8.13
CA MET A 208 -23.67 12.07 8.95
C MET A 208 -24.22 12.34 10.36
N PRO A 209 -25.01 11.42 10.95
CA PRO A 209 -25.34 11.50 12.37
C PRO A 209 -24.09 11.33 13.25
N HIS A 210 -23.74 12.38 13.98
CA HIS A 210 -22.59 12.41 14.88
C HIS A 210 -22.87 13.30 16.10
N ARG A 211 -22.00 13.20 17.11
CA ARG A 211 -21.95 14.11 18.25
C ARG A 211 -20.52 14.53 18.52
N ASP A 212 -20.31 15.57 19.32
CA ASP A 212 -18.97 15.92 19.78
C ASP A 212 -18.39 14.81 20.66
N ALA A 213 -17.09 14.56 20.47
CA ALA A 213 -16.33 13.63 21.29
C ALA A 213 -15.98 14.25 22.63
N THR A 214 -16.04 13.46 23.70
CA THR A 214 -15.53 13.89 25.01
C THR A 214 -14.01 13.81 25.03
N GLN A 215 -13.37 14.52 25.96
CA GLN A 215 -11.92 14.44 26.13
C GLN A 215 -11.46 13.01 26.46
N ASP A 216 -12.23 12.26 27.25
CA ASP A 216 -11.92 10.88 27.61
C ASP A 216 -11.91 9.95 26.39
N GLU A 217 -12.80 10.17 25.41
CA GLU A 217 -12.87 9.41 24.16
C GLU A 217 -11.69 9.72 23.25
N ILE A 218 -11.31 11.00 23.16
CA ILE A 218 -10.12 11.44 22.42
C ILE A 218 -8.86 10.84 23.04
N ASP A 219 -8.73 10.90 24.37
CA ASP A 219 -7.58 10.35 25.08
C ASP A 219 -7.54 8.81 25.01
N CYS A 220 -8.70 8.15 24.96
CA CYS A 220 -8.79 6.71 24.73
C CYS A 220 -8.22 6.33 23.37
N ALA A 221 -8.67 7.00 22.29
CA ALA A 221 -8.15 6.79 20.96
C ALA A 221 -6.63 7.03 20.89
N LYS A 222 -6.15 8.11 21.52
CA LYS A 222 -4.71 8.41 21.61
C LYS A 222 -3.94 7.30 22.32
N ARG A 223 -4.41 6.80 23.46
CA ARG A 223 -3.76 5.67 24.17
C ARG A 223 -3.70 4.41 23.32
N MET A 224 -4.74 4.11 22.53
CA MET A 224 -4.74 2.97 21.60
C MET A 224 -3.65 3.13 20.52
N LEU A 225 -3.46 4.34 20.00
CA LEU A 225 -2.41 4.62 19.00
C LEU A 225 -1.01 4.59 19.61
N ASP A 226 -0.82 5.12 20.81
CA ASP A 226 0.44 5.04 21.55
C ASP A 226 0.80 3.57 21.86
N SER A 227 -0.20 2.76 22.21
CA SER A 227 -0.04 1.31 22.40
C SER A 227 0.35 0.62 21.10
N ALA A 228 -0.35 0.92 20.00
CA ALA A 228 -0.01 0.40 18.67
C ALA A 228 1.43 0.76 18.26
N ALA A 229 1.86 2.00 18.49
CA ALA A 229 3.22 2.43 18.17
C ALA A 229 4.29 1.65 18.95
N LYS A 230 4.02 1.29 20.21
CA LYS A 230 4.91 0.50 21.07
C LYS A 230 4.90 -0.99 20.74
N ASN A 231 3.81 -1.51 20.19
CA ASN A 231 3.61 -2.92 19.87
C ASN A 231 3.92 -3.29 18.41
N MET A 232 4.74 -2.49 17.72
CA MET A 232 5.24 -2.87 16.39
C MET A 232 6.05 -4.16 16.49
N GLY A 233 5.72 -5.16 15.68
CA GLY A 233 6.42 -6.46 15.75
C GLY A 233 7.86 -6.43 15.22
N LYS A 234 8.23 -5.38 14.47
CA LYS A 234 9.57 -5.18 13.93
C LYS A 234 10.03 -3.74 14.14
N SER A 235 11.35 -3.55 14.14
CA SER A 235 12.00 -2.25 14.13
C SER A 235 13.21 -2.26 13.20
N LEU A 236 13.56 -1.09 12.67
CA LEU A 236 14.74 -0.84 11.86
C LEU A 236 15.29 0.55 12.18
N ASP A 237 16.57 0.66 12.48
CA ASP A 237 17.23 1.96 12.54
C ASP A 237 17.40 2.50 11.12
N VAL A 238 16.66 3.56 10.80
CA VAL A 238 16.72 4.22 9.49
C VAL A 238 17.67 5.43 9.48
N SER A 239 18.37 5.69 10.59
CA SER A 239 19.30 6.80 10.71
C SER A 239 20.49 6.59 9.77
N ASN A 240 20.64 7.47 8.79
CA ASN A 240 21.66 7.39 7.73
C ASN A 240 21.68 6.05 6.99
N ILE A 241 20.55 5.33 6.94
CA ILE A 241 20.49 3.98 6.36
C ILE A 241 20.94 3.96 4.91
N GLY A 242 20.61 4.99 4.11
CA GLY A 242 21.06 5.11 2.73
C GLY A 242 22.58 5.13 2.59
N GLN A 243 23.25 5.96 3.40
CA GLN A 243 24.72 6.03 3.42
C GLN A 243 25.33 4.71 3.90
N LYS A 244 24.82 4.14 5.01
CA LYS A 244 25.31 2.85 5.53
C LYS A 244 25.20 1.73 4.48
N LEU A 245 24.12 1.71 3.69
CA LEU A 245 23.93 0.75 2.60
C LEU A 245 24.89 1.02 1.42
N ASN A 246 25.13 2.29 1.07
CA ASN A 246 26.11 2.68 0.05
C ASN A 246 27.53 2.27 0.46
N ASP A 247 27.92 2.50 1.72
CA ASP A 247 29.24 2.11 2.24
C ASP A 247 29.42 0.58 2.26
N ASN A 248 28.32 -0.16 2.39
CA ASN A 248 28.27 -1.63 2.41
C ASN A 248 27.77 -2.24 1.08
N PHE A 249 27.99 -1.56 -0.05
CA PHE A 249 27.48 -1.98 -1.35
C PHE A 249 27.92 -3.41 -1.76
N GLU A 250 29.13 -3.81 -1.39
CA GLU A 250 29.70 -5.13 -1.69
C GLU A 250 29.69 -6.12 -0.50
N HIS A 251 28.98 -5.79 0.59
CA HIS A 251 28.89 -6.64 1.78
C HIS A 251 28.47 -8.09 1.45
N ALA A 252 29.14 -9.08 2.03
CA ALA A 252 28.93 -10.50 1.71
C ALA A 252 27.49 -10.97 1.98
N HIS A 253 26.79 -10.32 2.92
CA HIS A 253 25.41 -10.67 3.25
C HIS A 253 24.44 -10.56 2.07
N TRP A 254 24.75 -9.76 1.04
CA TRP A 254 23.96 -9.73 -0.19
C TRP A 254 23.88 -11.12 -0.87
N ASP A 255 24.94 -11.94 -0.78
CA ASP A 255 24.94 -13.31 -1.29
C ASP A 255 24.06 -14.24 -0.44
N ASP A 256 24.06 -14.03 0.88
CA ASP A 256 23.26 -14.85 1.81
C ASP A 256 21.76 -14.68 1.56
N VAL A 257 21.32 -13.46 1.25
CA VAL A 257 19.93 -13.22 0.82
C VAL A 257 19.69 -13.83 -0.56
N ALA A 258 20.64 -13.67 -1.50
CA ALA A 258 20.50 -14.17 -2.85
C ALA A 258 20.32 -15.70 -2.92
N LYS A 259 20.97 -16.46 -2.02
CA LYS A 259 20.83 -17.91 -1.91
C LYS A 259 19.42 -18.37 -1.48
N ARG A 260 18.70 -17.55 -0.71
CA ARG A 260 17.34 -17.84 -0.23
C ARG A 260 16.25 -17.28 -1.14
N CYS A 261 16.54 -16.17 -1.81
CA CYS A 261 15.55 -15.45 -2.60
C CYS A 261 15.21 -16.19 -3.89
N LEU A 262 13.93 -16.52 -4.05
CA LEU A 262 13.41 -17.21 -5.24
C LEU A 262 13.27 -16.29 -6.47
N SER A 263 13.54 -14.98 -6.35
CA SER A 263 13.24 -13.97 -7.37
C SER A 263 11.79 -14.01 -7.90
N CYS A 264 10.84 -14.49 -7.08
CA CYS A 264 9.45 -14.73 -7.46
C CYS A 264 8.59 -13.46 -7.63
N THR A 265 9.17 -12.27 -7.49
CA THR A 265 8.52 -10.95 -7.64
C THR A 265 7.46 -10.57 -6.60
N ASN A 266 7.05 -11.49 -5.70
CA ASN A 266 5.91 -11.25 -4.81
C ASN A 266 6.10 -10.00 -3.94
N CYS A 267 7.31 -9.79 -3.41
CA CYS A 267 7.67 -8.61 -2.60
C CYS A 267 7.44 -7.28 -3.33
N THR A 268 7.55 -7.22 -4.65
CA THR A 268 7.25 -6.03 -5.46
C THR A 268 5.78 -5.91 -5.84
N MET A 269 5.10 -7.05 -6.04
CA MET A 269 3.69 -7.06 -6.43
C MET A 269 2.79 -6.59 -5.29
N VAL A 270 3.02 -7.10 -4.07
CA VAL A 270 2.25 -6.71 -2.86
C VAL A 270 2.66 -5.35 -2.31
N CYS A 271 3.85 -4.83 -2.66
CA CYS A 271 4.34 -3.59 -2.09
C CYS A 271 3.53 -2.40 -2.62
N PRO A 272 3.00 -1.54 -1.72
CA PRO A 272 2.16 -0.42 -2.12
C PRO A 272 2.97 0.68 -2.79
N THR A 273 4.29 0.74 -2.59
CA THR A 273 5.17 1.77 -3.18
C THR A 273 5.86 1.33 -4.47
N CYS A 274 5.89 0.02 -4.81
CA CYS A 274 6.56 -0.45 -6.02
C CYS A 274 5.71 -0.14 -7.27
N PHE A 275 6.33 0.46 -8.29
CA PHE A 275 5.66 0.96 -9.51
C PHE A 275 6.32 0.49 -10.82
N CYS A 276 7.18 -0.53 -10.75
CA CYS A 276 7.80 -1.12 -11.95
C CYS A 276 6.73 -1.59 -12.93
N SER A 277 6.90 -1.26 -14.21
CA SER A 277 6.00 -1.66 -15.30
C SER A 277 6.76 -1.92 -16.59
N THR A 278 6.10 -2.61 -17.50
CA THR A 278 6.56 -2.82 -18.87
C THR A 278 5.43 -2.55 -19.85
N VAL A 279 5.78 -2.37 -21.12
CA VAL A 279 4.84 -2.14 -22.22
C VAL A 279 4.90 -3.31 -23.17
N GLU A 280 3.73 -3.84 -23.51
CA GLU A 280 3.55 -4.92 -24.48
C GLU A 280 2.65 -4.45 -25.63
N ASP A 281 2.99 -4.86 -26.85
CA ASP A 281 2.15 -4.65 -28.03
C ASP A 281 1.49 -5.99 -28.39
N VAL A 282 0.17 -5.97 -28.54
CA VAL A 282 -0.64 -7.15 -28.90
C VAL A 282 -1.30 -6.87 -30.25
N THR A 283 -1.31 -7.85 -31.15
CA THR A 283 -1.99 -7.76 -32.44
C THR A 283 -3.02 -8.86 -32.57
N ASP A 284 -4.07 -8.61 -33.34
CA ASP A 284 -5.00 -9.65 -33.74
C ASP A 284 -4.43 -10.52 -34.88
N LEU A 285 -5.06 -11.66 -35.14
CA LEU A 285 -4.61 -12.57 -36.21
C LEU A 285 -4.80 -11.98 -37.62
N THR A 286 -5.63 -10.95 -37.77
CA THR A 286 -5.85 -10.27 -39.04
C THR A 286 -4.72 -9.28 -39.37
N GLY A 287 -4.02 -8.78 -38.36
CA GLY A 287 -3.04 -7.71 -38.48
C GLY A 287 -3.67 -6.34 -38.78
N GLU A 288 -5.00 -6.22 -38.66
CA GLU A 288 -5.73 -4.96 -38.84
C GLU A 288 -5.82 -4.16 -37.54
N HIS A 289 -5.63 -4.82 -36.39
CA HIS A 289 -5.72 -4.22 -35.08
C HIS A 289 -4.49 -4.50 -34.23
N ALA A 290 -3.98 -3.43 -33.61
CA ALA A 290 -2.92 -3.50 -32.61
C ALA A 290 -3.32 -2.74 -31.35
N GLU A 291 -2.88 -3.22 -30.20
CA GLU A 291 -3.10 -2.55 -28.91
C GLU A 291 -1.78 -2.46 -28.16
N ARG A 292 -1.54 -1.31 -27.56
CA ARG A 292 -0.42 -1.12 -26.64
C ARG A 292 -0.92 -1.14 -25.22
N TRP A 293 -0.33 -2.02 -24.40
CA TRP A 293 -0.72 -2.23 -23.01
C TRP A 293 0.47 -1.94 -22.08
N ARG A 294 0.20 -1.24 -20.98
CA ARG A 294 1.08 -1.18 -19.81
C ARG A 294 0.65 -2.26 -18.83
N ARG A 295 1.60 -3.02 -18.29
CA ARG A 295 1.37 -3.96 -17.20
C ARG A 295 2.40 -3.78 -16.09
N TRP A 296 2.03 -4.09 -14.84
CA TRP A 296 3.01 -4.18 -13.77
C TRP A 296 4.08 -5.21 -14.12
N ASP A 297 5.32 -4.87 -13.78
CA ASP A 297 6.49 -5.73 -13.90
C ASP A 297 7.27 -5.64 -12.58
N SER A 298 8.38 -6.35 -12.48
CA SER A 298 9.20 -6.37 -11.29
C SER A 298 10.66 -6.16 -11.64
N CYS A 299 11.38 -5.41 -10.80
CA CYS A 299 12.83 -5.34 -10.87
C CYS A 299 13.54 -6.68 -10.61
N PHE A 300 12.79 -7.73 -10.23
CA PHE A 300 13.28 -9.11 -10.12
C PHE A 300 13.14 -9.94 -11.39
N THR A 301 12.32 -9.54 -12.39
CA THR A 301 12.24 -10.28 -13.66
C THR A 301 13.52 -10.08 -14.47
N SER A 302 13.91 -11.10 -15.24
CA SER A 302 15.12 -11.03 -16.06
C SER A 302 15.01 -9.98 -17.15
N ASP A 303 13.84 -9.82 -17.75
CA ASP A 303 13.65 -8.93 -18.90
C ASP A 303 13.53 -7.46 -18.51
N PHE A 304 13.23 -7.14 -17.24
CA PHE A 304 13.04 -5.76 -16.79
C PHE A 304 14.25 -4.84 -17.03
N THR A 305 15.46 -5.41 -17.03
CA THR A 305 16.70 -4.67 -17.29
C THR A 305 17.40 -5.05 -18.57
N LYS A 306 16.72 -5.80 -19.43
CA LYS A 306 17.25 -6.17 -20.73
C LYS A 306 17.11 -5.01 -21.69
N ILE A 307 18.24 -4.49 -22.14
CA ILE A 307 18.34 -3.48 -23.19
C ILE A 307 19.16 -4.05 -24.35
N ALA A 308 19.32 -3.29 -25.44
CA ALA A 308 20.08 -3.74 -26.62
C ALA A 308 21.52 -4.19 -26.26
N GLY A 309 22.14 -3.57 -25.24
CA GLY A 309 23.46 -3.94 -24.72
C GLY A 309 23.49 -5.12 -23.74
N GLY A 310 22.39 -5.86 -23.59
CA GLY A 310 22.27 -6.98 -22.66
C GLY A 310 21.54 -6.60 -21.37
N ASN A 311 21.79 -7.35 -20.30
CA ASN A 311 21.08 -7.22 -19.04
C ASN A 311 22.04 -6.83 -17.91
N THR A 312 21.77 -5.68 -17.28
CA THR A 312 22.63 -5.12 -16.23
C THR A 312 22.45 -5.77 -14.86
N ARG A 313 21.39 -6.58 -14.66
CA ARG A 313 21.05 -7.24 -13.39
C ARG A 313 20.76 -8.73 -13.60
N MET A 314 21.81 -9.50 -13.83
CA MET A 314 21.73 -10.92 -14.16
C MET A 314 21.49 -11.84 -12.95
N SER A 315 21.96 -11.45 -11.75
CA SER A 315 21.89 -12.31 -10.57
C SER A 315 20.85 -11.85 -9.55
N THR A 316 20.32 -12.80 -8.76
CA THR A 316 19.44 -12.50 -7.62
C THR A 316 20.08 -11.50 -6.65
N ARG A 317 21.39 -11.59 -6.40
CA ARG A 317 22.16 -10.62 -5.59
C ARG A 317 21.95 -9.19 -6.11
N THR A 318 22.20 -8.96 -7.41
CA THR A 318 22.09 -7.61 -8.00
C THR A 318 20.66 -7.07 -8.00
N ARG A 319 19.66 -7.93 -8.20
CA ARG A 319 18.24 -7.54 -8.18
C ARG A 319 17.74 -7.23 -6.78
N TYR A 320 18.08 -8.07 -5.79
CA TYR A 320 17.74 -7.83 -4.39
C TYR A 320 18.42 -6.56 -3.86
N ARG A 321 19.72 -6.39 -4.12
CA ARG A 321 20.46 -5.17 -3.76
C ARG A 321 19.81 -3.93 -4.35
N GLN A 322 19.50 -3.93 -5.66
CA GLN A 322 18.78 -2.82 -6.28
C GLN A 322 17.46 -2.53 -5.57
N TRP A 323 16.65 -3.55 -5.29
CA TRP A 323 15.36 -3.38 -4.65
C TRP A 323 15.45 -2.79 -3.24
N LEU A 324 16.38 -3.29 -2.41
CA LEU A 324 16.58 -2.78 -1.06
C LEU A 324 17.12 -1.34 -1.09
N MET A 325 18.16 -1.10 -1.90
CA MET A 325 18.78 0.22 -2.02
C MET A 325 17.83 1.25 -2.62
N HIS A 326 16.99 0.88 -3.58
CA HIS A 326 15.96 1.80 -4.07
C HIS A 326 14.98 2.19 -2.96
N LYS A 327 14.69 1.33 -1.98
CA LYS A 327 13.80 1.69 -0.87
C LYS A 327 14.42 2.62 0.17
N PHE A 328 15.71 2.45 0.45
CA PHE A 328 16.35 3.08 1.62
C PHE A 328 17.51 4.04 1.29
N ALA A 329 18.03 4.02 0.07
CA ALA A 329 19.12 4.89 -0.38
C ALA A 329 18.65 5.76 -1.56
N HIS A 330 18.53 5.17 -2.76
CA HIS A 330 18.31 5.94 -3.99
C HIS A 330 17.00 6.74 -3.98
N TRP A 331 15.92 6.22 -3.38
CA TRP A 331 14.67 7.00 -3.27
C TRP A 331 14.82 8.24 -2.40
N GLN A 332 15.66 8.19 -1.37
CA GLN A 332 15.95 9.34 -0.53
C GLN A 332 16.72 10.40 -1.30
N GLU A 333 17.68 9.98 -2.12
CA GLU A 333 18.43 10.88 -3.02
C GLU A 333 17.50 11.51 -4.09
N GLN A 334 16.56 10.74 -4.64
CA GLN A 334 15.65 11.18 -5.69
C GLN A 334 14.50 12.07 -5.19
N PHE A 335 13.94 11.76 -4.02
CA PHE A 335 12.64 12.28 -3.58
C PHE A 335 12.60 12.82 -2.14
N GLY A 336 13.73 12.77 -1.42
CA GLY A 336 13.86 13.27 -0.05
C GLY A 336 13.11 12.47 1.02
N THR A 337 12.63 11.27 0.70
CA THR A 337 11.86 10.39 1.61
C THR A 337 12.39 8.96 1.55
N LEU A 338 11.84 8.02 2.33
CA LEU A 338 12.12 6.60 2.11
C LEU A 338 11.07 6.02 1.16
N GLY A 339 11.47 5.06 0.32
CA GLY A 339 10.57 4.32 -0.59
C GLY A 339 9.84 3.17 0.11
N CYS A 340 10.00 3.01 1.42
CA CYS A 340 9.36 2.00 2.26
C CYS A 340 8.43 2.65 3.29
N VAL A 341 7.24 2.06 3.47
CA VAL A 341 6.22 2.51 4.43
C VAL A 341 6.04 1.53 5.61
N GLY A 342 6.97 0.59 5.80
CA GLY A 342 7.00 -0.28 6.98
C GLY A 342 5.76 -1.17 7.19
N CYS A 343 4.96 -1.40 6.14
CA CYS A 343 3.69 -2.12 6.23
C CYS A 343 3.81 -3.66 6.35
N GLY A 344 5.02 -4.21 6.30
CA GLY A 344 5.25 -5.65 6.48
C GLY A 344 4.84 -6.58 5.34
N ARG A 345 4.03 -6.14 4.35
CA ARG A 345 3.53 -7.00 3.25
C ARG A 345 4.61 -7.81 2.54
N CYS A 346 5.76 -7.19 2.24
CA CYS A 346 6.85 -7.88 1.56
C CYS A 346 7.48 -9.01 2.38
N ILE A 347 7.33 -8.99 3.71
CA ILE A 347 7.78 -10.01 4.65
C ILE A 347 6.72 -11.11 4.75
N THR A 348 5.46 -10.73 5.00
CA THR A 348 4.32 -11.65 5.10
C THR A 348 4.18 -12.53 3.86
N TRP A 349 4.28 -11.92 2.68
CA TRP A 349 4.06 -12.60 1.41
C TRP A 349 5.36 -13.08 0.76
N CYS A 350 6.50 -13.05 1.45
CA CYS A 350 7.71 -13.69 0.92
C CYS A 350 7.64 -15.21 1.18
N PRO A 351 7.53 -16.08 0.16
CA PRO A 351 7.49 -17.53 0.38
C PRO A 351 8.77 -18.09 1.03
N ALA A 352 9.88 -17.33 0.97
CA ALA A 352 11.14 -17.67 1.62
C ALA A 352 11.33 -16.99 2.99
N GLY A 353 10.31 -16.29 3.51
CA GLY A 353 10.37 -15.61 4.80
C GLY A 353 11.44 -14.53 4.91
N ILE A 354 11.85 -13.91 3.79
CA ILE A 354 12.87 -12.85 3.81
C ILE A 354 12.32 -11.61 4.52
N ASP A 355 13.02 -11.21 5.58
CA ASP A 355 12.65 -10.07 6.42
C ASP A 355 13.53 -8.88 6.07
N ILE A 356 12.95 -7.89 5.40
CA ILE A 356 13.66 -6.69 4.95
C ILE A 356 14.33 -5.91 6.09
N THR A 357 13.76 -5.91 7.31
CA THR A 357 14.38 -5.19 8.43
C THR A 357 15.61 -5.92 8.91
N ARG A 358 15.55 -7.26 9.00
CA ARG A 358 16.70 -8.10 9.36
C ARG A 358 17.82 -7.99 8.33
N GLU A 359 17.49 -8.11 7.05
CA GLU A 359 18.51 -8.07 5.99
C GLU A 359 19.17 -6.68 5.94
N ALA A 360 18.38 -5.60 6.04
CA ALA A 360 18.93 -4.24 6.07
C ALA A 360 19.82 -4.03 7.30
N ALA A 361 19.35 -4.40 8.50
CA ALA A 361 20.11 -4.26 9.74
C ALA A 361 21.46 -4.97 9.64
N ARG A 362 21.50 -6.22 9.15
CA ARG A 362 22.74 -6.99 8.99
C ARG A 362 23.74 -6.40 8.01
N ILE A 363 23.27 -5.71 6.97
CA ILE A 363 24.15 -5.06 6.00
C ILE A 363 24.71 -3.75 6.56
N THR A 364 23.93 -3.07 7.40
CA THR A 364 24.31 -1.77 7.98
C THR A 364 25.03 -1.86 9.32
N ASP A 365 24.98 -3.02 9.98
CA ASP A 365 25.61 -3.26 11.28
C ASP A 365 27.04 -3.80 11.08
N THR A 366 27.99 -2.88 11.00
CA THR A 366 29.41 -3.21 11.08
C THR A 366 29.93 -2.85 12.47
N GLY A 367 29.65 -3.70 13.47
CA GLY A 367 30.35 -3.60 14.76
C GLY A 367 29.89 -4.40 15.98
N VAL A 368 28.77 -5.13 15.98
CA VAL A 368 28.41 -5.99 17.14
C VAL A 368 27.90 -7.35 16.66
N PRO A 369 28.43 -8.49 17.16
CA PRO A 369 27.92 -9.80 16.78
C PRO A 369 26.48 -9.94 17.25
N ILE A 370 25.56 -10.07 16.28
CA ILE A 370 24.17 -10.45 16.53
C ILE A 370 24.19 -11.87 17.10
N THR A 371 24.06 -11.98 18.42
CA THR A 371 23.69 -13.22 19.07
C THR A 371 22.39 -13.69 18.43
N THR A 372 22.46 -14.90 17.87
CA THR A 372 21.33 -15.66 17.36
C THR A 372 20.24 -15.72 18.43
N LEU A 373 19.17 -14.95 18.26
CA LEU A 373 17.88 -15.29 18.86
C LEU A 373 17.26 -16.35 17.93
N GLU A 374 17.67 -17.59 18.18
CA GLU A 374 16.82 -18.76 17.92
C GLU A 374 15.79 -18.83 19.05
N GLY A 375 14.52 -18.97 18.67
CA GLY A 375 13.35 -18.98 19.55
C GLY A 375 12.10 -18.69 18.75
#